data_AF-A0A1C3NNS7-F1
#
_entry.id   AF-A0A1C3NNS7-F1
#
_cell.length_a   1.000
_cell.length_b   1.000
_cell.length_c   1.000
_cell.angle_alpha   90.00
_cell.angle_beta   90.00
_cell.angle_gamma   90.00
#
_symmetry.space_group_name_H-M   'P 1'
#
loop_
_entity.id
_entity.type
_entity.pdbx_description
1 polymer ?
#
loop_
_entity_poly.entity_id
_entity_poly.type
_entity_poly.pdbx_seq_one_letter_code
_entity_poly.pdbx_strand_id
1 'polypeptide(L)'
;MHPTPAHLLNTECIELVPAALLRARSNADARRLAQATWLLRRKRDGRYLATATAHHVQPLVPRLMHEPGIRAALDRLHALPERRCCVDARPLPLNALHERLATLGLDAADYARATTLSIHAEPATLHAAGHDRYRRPLWLSAGAARAWRQMRSAAAHDNVLLEAISGYRSHDYQLGIFERKFARGLSLTQILAVNAAPGFSEHHSGDALDIGTPGEPPAEESFEATAAFAWLHRHAGRFGFGMSYPRDNPYGIVYEPWHWRWSAL
;
A
#
# COMPACT_ATOMS: atom_id res chain seq x y z
N MET A 1 2.99 -26.68 -11.14
CA MET A 1 2.83 -25.20 -11.05
C MET A 1 3.01 -24.84 -9.58
N HIS A 2 4.05 -24.09 -9.20
CA HIS A 2 4.22 -23.66 -7.81
C HIS A 2 3.10 -22.67 -7.45
N PRO A 3 2.46 -22.80 -6.27
CA PRO A 3 1.42 -21.85 -5.87
C PRO A 3 2.03 -20.45 -5.78
N THR A 4 1.38 -19.48 -6.44
CA THR A 4 1.81 -18.07 -6.37
C THR A 4 1.70 -17.60 -4.92
N PRO A 5 2.78 -17.03 -4.34
CA PRO A 5 2.69 -16.49 -2.99
C PRO A 5 1.58 -15.44 -2.90
N ALA A 6 0.75 -15.53 -1.87
CA ALA A 6 -0.34 -14.58 -1.62
C ALA A 6 0.10 -13.37 -0.78
N HIS A 7 1.42 -13.14 -0.67
CA HIS A 7 2.00 -12.15 0.24
C HIS A 7 2.96 -11.23 -0.50
N LEU A 8 3.03 -9.98 -0.06
CA LEU A 8 4.14 -9.06 -0.33
C LEU A 8 4.98 -9.01 0.94
N LEU A 9 6.27 -9.35 0.81
CA LEU A 9 7.21 -9.24 1.92
C LEU A 9 7.87 -7.88 1.84
N ASN A 10 7.74 -7.13 2.93
CA ASN A 10 8.10 -5.74 2.96
C ASN A 10 9.37 -5.54 3.78
N THR A 11 10.21 -4.61 3.32
CA THR A 11 11.39 -4.08 4.04
C THR A 11 11.45 -2.58 3.84
N GLU A 12 12.31 -1.85 4.55
CA GLU A 12 12.35 -0.38 4.47
C GLU A 12 12.54 0.15 3.04
N CYS A 13 13.40 -0.48 2.22
CA CYS A 13 13.76 0.03 0.89
C CYS A 13 13.31 -0.86 -0.29
N ILE A 14 13.08 -2.16 -0.06
CA ILE A 14 12.84 -3.14 -1.12
C ILE A 14 11.62 -4.00 -0.76
N GLU A 15 10.72 -4.15 -1.72
CA GLU A 15 9.58 -5.07 -1.64
C GLU A 15 9.94 -6.37 -2.36
N LEU A 16 9.58 -7.51 -1.78
CA LEU A 16 9.55 -8.79 -2.49
C LEU A 16 8.10 -9.07 -2.87
N VAL A 17 7.82 -8.97 -4.17
CA VAL A 17 6.47 -9.11 -4.71
C VAL A 17 6.40 -10.42 -5.50
N PRO A 18 5.28 -11.17 -5.46
CA PRO A 18 5.13 -12.37 -6.28
C PRO A 18 5.31 -12.03 -7.76
N ALA A 19 6.27 -12.68 -8.41
CA ALA A 19 6.66 -12.34 -9.79
C ALA A 19 5.49 -12.50 -10.78
N ALA A 20 4.63 -13.49 -10.55
CA ALA A 20 3.45 -13.76 -11.37
C ALA A 20 2.37 -12.65 -11.33
N LEU A 21 2.42 -11.74 -10.35
CA LEU A 21 1.46 -10.63 -10.23
C LEU A 21 1.94 -9.36 -10.97
N LEU A 22 3.17 -9.36 -11.49
CA LEU A 22 3.80 -8.18 -12.07
C LEU A 22 3.77 -8.23 -13.59
N ARG A 23 3.48 -7.08 -14.20
CA ARG A 23 3.56 -6.90 -15.64
C ARG A 23 5.02 -6.78 -16.06
N ALA A 24 5.41 -7.55 -17.07
CA ALA A 24 6.72 -7.42 -17.70
C ALA A 24 6.86 -6.04 -18.37
N ARG A 25 8.07 -5.44 -18.28
CA ARG A 25 8.40 -4.18 -18.95
C ARG A 25 9.14 -4.38 -20.27
N SER A 26 9.61 -5.59 -20.52
CA SER A 26 10.29 -6.01 -21.74
C SER A 26 10.15 -7.52 -21.94
N ASN A 27 10.46 -8.01 -23.16
CA ASN A 27 10.51 -9.46 -23.44
C ASN A 27 11.58 -10.20 -22.60
N ALA A 28 12.65 -9.50 -22.20
CA ALA A 28 13.66 -10.05 -21.30
C ALA A 28 13.10 -10.20 -19.89
N ASP A 29 12.37 -9.20 -19.40
CA ASP A 29 11.73 -9.26 -18.08
C ASP A 29 10.64 -10.33 -18.03
N ALA A 30 9.85 -10.48 -19.10
CA ALA A 30 8.79 -11.49 -19.16
C ALA A 30 9.33 -12.91 -18.92
N ARG A 31 10.45 -13.25 -19.57
CA ARG A 31 11.10 -14.56 -19.41
C ARG A 31 11.61 -14.79 -17.99
N ARG A 32 12.23 -13.77 -17.39
CA ARG A 32 12.77 -13.85 -16.03
C ARG A 32 11.67 -13.94 -14.98
N LEU A 33 10.61 -13.13 -15.12
CA LEU A 33 9.45 -13.16 -14.23
C LEU A 33 8.72 -14.51 -14.29
N ALA A 34 8.58 -15.11 -15.47
CA ALA A 34 7.93 -16.42 -15.64
C ALA A 34 8.65 -17.56 -14.92
N GLN A 35 9.96 -17.44 -14.68
CA GLN A 35 10.79 -18.44 -13.98
C GLN A 35 10.97 -18.14 -12.50
N ALA A 36 10.49 -16.98 -12.03
CA ALA A 36 10.72 -16.49 -10.68
C ALA A 36 9.50 -16.71 -9.78
N THR A 37 9.74 -16.88 -8.49
CA THR A 37 8.68 -16.82 -7.47
C THR A 37 8.48 -15.38 -6.99
N TRP A 38 9.59 -14.66 -6.80
CA TRP A 38 9.65 -13.33 -6.24
C TRP A 38 10.37 -12.37 -7.19
N LEU A 39 9.98 -11.10 -7.10
CA LEU A 39 10.64 -9.97 -7.70
C LEU A 39 11.03 -9.00 -6.59
N LEU A 40 12.32 -8.69 -6.47
CA LEU A 40 12.83 -7.64 -5.61
C LEU A 40 12.64 -6.30 -6.35
N ARG A 41 11.81 -5.44 -5.80
CA ARG A 41 11.45 -4.14 -6.36
C ARG A 41 11.85 -3.03 -5.38
N ARG A 42 12.64 -2.07 -5.86
CA ARG A 42 12.99 -0.89 -5.06
C ARG A 42 11.76 -0.02 -4.86
N LYS A 43 11.47 0.42 -3.64
CA LYS A 43 10.26 1.19 -3.32
C LYS A 43 10.24 2.58 -3.95
N ARG A 44 11.31 3.37 -3.75
CA ARG A 44 11.40 4.77 -4.18
C ARG A 44 11.04 5.03 -5.65
N ASP A 45 11.38 4.12 -6.56
CA ASP A 45 11.24 4.31 -8.02
C ASP A 45 10.59 3.11 -8.72
N GLY A 46 10.26 2.06 -7.99
CA GLY A 46 9.67 0.84 -8.53
C GLY A 46 10.59 0.07 -9.48
N ARG A 47 11.91 0.30 -9.47
CA ARG A 47 12.88 -0.41 -10.30
C ARG A 47 12.97 -1.89 -9.89
N TYR A 48 13.04 -2.77 -10.89
CA TYR A 48 13.27 -4.19 -10.67
C TYR A 48 14.76 -4.43 -10.44
N LEU A 49 15.10 -5.02 -9.29
CA LEU A 49 16.48 -5.21 -8.84
C LEU A 49 16.97 -6.63 -9.09
N ALA A 50 16.13 -7.62 -8.79
CA ALA A 50 16.44 -9.04 -8.97
C ALA A 50 15.16 -9.87 -9.07
N THR A 51 15.21 -10.98 -9.78
CA THR A 51 14.24 -12.07 -9.64
C THR A 51 14.77 -13.11 -8.67
N ALA A 52 13.88 -13.83 -7.98
CA ALA A 52 14.29 -14.82 -7.01
C ALA A 52 13.34 -16.02 -6.91
N THR A 53 13.91 -17.15 -6.51
CA THR A 53 13.21 -18.33 -5.98
C THR A 53 13.62 -18.50 -4.51
N ALA A 54 13.18 -19.58 -3.84
CA ALA A 54 13.61 -19.88 -2.48
C ALA A 54 15.13 -20.15 -2.34
N HIS A 55 15.82 -20.48 -3.44
CA HIS A 55 17.21 -20.94 -3.41
C HIS A 55 18.17 -20.13 -4.29
N HIS A 56 17.64 -19.29 -5.17
CA HIS A 56 18.45 -18.58 -6.15
C HIS A 56 17.93 -17.15 -6.35
N VAL A 57 18.87 -16.20 -6.42
CA VAL A 57 18.62 -14.79 -6.72
C VAL A 57 19.37 -14.43 -7.99
N GLN A 58 18.64 -13.92 -8.99
CA GLN A 58 19.18 -13.48 -10.26
C GLN A 58 19.11 -11.95 -10.36
N PRO A 59 20.25 -11.24 -10.33
CA PRO A 59 20.29 -9.78 -10.47
C PRO A 59 19.75 -9.30 -11.83
N LEU A 60 19.04 -8.17 -11.80
CA LEU A 60 18.58 -7.41 -12.98
C LEU A 60 19.32 -6.06 -13.12
N VAL A 61 20.12 -5.69 -12.12
CA VAL A 61 20.91 -4.46 -12.09
C VAL A 61 22.38 -4.77 -11.83
N PRO A 62 23.32 -3.98 -12.37
CA PRO A 62 24.72 -4.09 -11.98
C PRO A 62 24.86 -3.71 -10.51
N ARG A 63 25.69 -4.46 -9.76
CA ARG A 63 25.99 -4.21 -8.33
C ARG A 63 24.79 -4.32 -7.38
N LEU A 64 23.91 -5.31 -7.57
CA LEU A 64 22.78 -5.61 -6.67
C LEU A 64 23.13 -5.50 -5.17
N MET A 65 24.29 -6.02 -4.75
CA MET A 65 24.71 -6.01 -3.34
C MET A 65 24.99 -4.62 -2.75
N HIS A 66 25.06 -3.57 -3.58
CA HIS A 66 25.21 -2.18 -3.15
C HIS A 66 23.86 -1.45 -3.04
N GLU A 67 22.76 -2.10 -3.40
CA GLU A 67 21.42 -1.50 -3.31
C GLU A 67 21.02 -1.28 -1.84
N PRO A 68 20.54 -0.07 -1.47
CA PRO A 68 20.05 0.19 -0.12
C PRO A 68 18.97 -0.83 0.28
N GLY A 69 19.15 -1.47 1.43
CA GLY A 69 18.23 -2.47 1.97
C GLY A 69 18.31 -3.87 1.34
N ILE A 70 19.26 -4.14 0.42
CA ILE A 70 19.36 -5.47 -0.21
C ILE A 70 19.61 -6.60 0.79
N ARG A 71 20.47 -6.38 1.78
CA ARG A 71 20.73 -7.38 2.83
C ARG A 71 19.46 -7.76 3.57
N ALA A 72 18.68 -6.78 4.02
CA ALA A 72 17.40 -7.01 4.67
C ALA A 72 16.40 -7.75 3.77
N ALA A 73 16.36 -7.43 2.47
CA ALA A 73 15.51 -8.14 1.51
C ALA A 73 15.92 -9.61 1.30
N LEU A 74 17.22 -9.89 1.23
CA LEU A 74 17.75 -11.25 1.11
C LEU A 74 17.54 -12.06 2.39
N ASP A 75 17.77 -11.47 3.56
CA ASP A 75 17.51 -12.11 4.85
C ASP A 75 16.03 -12.49 4.98
N ARG A 76 15.13 -11.60 4.53
CA ARG A 76 13.68 -11.85 4.47
C ARG A 76 13.31 -13.01 3.55
N LEU A 77 13.95 -13.10 2.38
CA LEU A 77 13.76 -14.19 1.42
C LEU A 77 14.21 -15.53 2.00
N HIS A 78 15.40 -15.57 2.60
CA HIS A 78 15.98 -16.79 3.16
C HIS A 78 15.20 -17.32 4.37
N ALA A 79 14.50 -16.46 5.11
CA ALA A 79 13.67 -16.85 6.25
C ALA A 79 12.33 -17.53 5.86
N LEU A 80 11.95 -17.55 4.57
CA LEU A 80 10.67 -18.12 4.12
C LEU A 80 10.52 -19.64 4.33
N PRO A 81 11.50 -20.49 3.97
CA PRO A 81 11.34 -21.95 4.07
C PRO A 81 11.23 -22.45 5.51
N GLU A 82 11.85 -21.74 6.44
CA GLU A 82 11.84 -22.05 7.88
C GLU A 82 10.50 -21.71 8.54
N ARG A 83 9.77 -20.73 7.98
CA ARG A 83 8.52 -20.21 8.53
C ARG A 83 7.31 -20.73 7.76
N ARG A 84 7.11 -22.05 7.76
CA ARG A 84 5.93 -22.71 7.14
C ARG A 84 4.58 -22.27 7.73
N CYS A 85 4.54 -21.58 8.88
CA CYS A 85 3.30 -21.27 9.59
C CYS A 85 3.09 -19.79 9.99
N CYS A 86 4.10 -18.93 9.91
CA CYS A 86 3.95 -17.52 10.33
C CYS A 86 4.85 -16.56 9.54
N VAL A 87 4.25 -15.77 8.66
CA VAL A 87 4.96 -14.64 8.06
C VAL A 87 5.00 -13.51 9.08
N ASP A 88 6.19 -12.99 9.37
CA ASP A 88 6.37 -11.91 10.35
C ASP A 88 5.52 -10.68 10.00
N ALA A 89 4.53 -10.39 10.84
CA ALA A 89 3.58 -9.30 10.70
C ALA A 89 3.98 -8.05 11.50
N ARG A 90 5.17 -8.04 12.14
CA ARG A 90 5.62 -6.88 12.91
C ARG A 90 5.74 -5.65 12.00
N PRO A 91 5.39 -4.45 12.49
CA PRO A 91 5.63 -3.23 11.73
C PRO A 91 7.12 -3.00 11.48
N LEU A 92 7.45 -2.40 10.34
CA LEU A 92 8.79 -1.94 10.01
C LEU A 92 9.20 -0.78 10.94
N PRO A 93 10.51 -0.62 11.23
CA PRO A 93 11.00 0.47 12.05
C PRO A 93 10.71 1.84 11.39
N LEU A 94 10.57 2.87 12.21
CA LEU A 94 10.23 4.24 11.79
C LEU A 94 11.45 5.16 11.62
N ASN A 95 12.66 4.67 11.91
CA ASN A 95 13.87 5.51 11.92
C ASN A 95 14.12 6.17 10.56
N ALA A 96 14.09 5.41 9.47
CA ALA A 96 14.25 5.94 8.13
C ALA A 96 13.14 6.92 7.72
N LEU A 97 11.93 6.77 8.29
CA LEU A 97 10.84 7.72 8.08
C LEU A 97 11.13 9.05 8.80
N HIS A 98 11.56 9.01 10.06
CA HIS A 98 11.88 10.23 10.81
C HIS A 98 12.99 11.05 10.14
N GLU A 99 14.03 10.39 9.64
CA GLU A 99 15.09 11.05 8.85
C GLU A 99 14.52 11.75 7.62
N ARG A 100 13.60 11.12 6.89
CA ARG A 100 12.96 11.71 5.70
C ARG A 100 12.05 12.87 6.04
N LEU A 101 11.27 12.78 7.12
CA LEU A 101 10.46 13.90 7.60
C LEU A 101 11.33 15.11 7.94
N ALA A 102 12.47 14.89 8.61
CA ALA A 102 13.42 15.96 8.90
C ALA A 102 13.97 16.62 7.61
N THR A 103 14.23 15.86 6.53
CA THR A 103 14.63 16.45 5.24
C THR A 103 13.55 17.31 4.59
N LEU A 104 12.28 17.08 4.91
CA LEU A 104 11.15 17.91 4.49
C LEU A 104 10.92 19.12 5.40
N GLY A 105 11.71 19.28 6.47
CA GLY A 105 11.48 20.30 7.49
C GLY A 105 10.27 20.00 8.37
N LEU A 106 9.88 18.73 8.51
CA LEU A 106 8.77 18.28 9.34
C LEU A 106 9.28 17.54 10.58
N ASP A 107 8.82 17.97 11.75
CA ASP A 107 8.89 17.17 12.97
C ASP A 107 7.62 16.32 13.11
N ALA A 108 7.79 15.02 13.34
CA ALA A 108 6.67 14.09 13.39
C ALA A 108 5.76 14.36 14.60
N ALA A 109 6.31 14.71 15.76
CA ALA A 109 5.53 14.95 16.96
C ALA A 109 4.73 16.25 16.83
N ASP A 110 5.33 17.30 16.27
CA ASP A 110 4.67 18.58 16.04
C ASP A 110 3.54 18.43 15.02
N TYR A 111 3.79 17.71 13.92
CA TYR A 111 2.79 17.44 12.90
C TYR A 111 1.61 16.62 13.46
N ALA A 112 1.90 15.59 14.26
CA ALA A 112 0.88 14.79 14.93
C ALA A 112 0.00 15.64 15.87
N ARG A 113 0.61 16.55 16.65
CA ARG A 113 -0.15 17.45 17.54
C ARG A 113 -0.99 18.45 16.76
N ALA A 114 -0.48 18.99 15.66
CA ALA A 114 -1.18 19.99 14.85
C ALA A 114 -2.37 19.40 14.07
N THR A 115 -2.26 18.14 13.62
CA THR A 115 -3.27 17.50 12.76
C THR A 115 -4.10 16.45 13.47
N THR A 116 -3.73 16.03 14.68
CA THR A 116 -4.27 14.86 15.39
C THR A 116 -4.13 13.53 14.63
N LEU A 117 -3.42 13.51 13.50
CA LEU A 117 -3.11 12.30 12.76
C LEU A 117 -2.06 11.46 13.51
N SER A 118 -2.22 10.14 13.42
CA SER A 118 -1.27 9.19 13.99
C SER A 118 -0.20 8.79 12.99
N ILE A 119 0.98 8.46 13.49
CA ILE A 119 2.02 7.86 12.67
C ILE A 119 1.72 6.38 12.44
N HIS A 120 1.87 5.94 11.19
CA HIS A 120 1.60 4.58 10.73
C HIS A 120 2.89 3.96 10.21
N ALA A 121 3.41 2.99 10.96
CA ALA A 121 4.46 2.10 10.48
C ALA A 121 3.91 1.17 9.39
N GLU A 122 4.76 0.84 8.42
CA GLU A 122 4.38 -0.11 7.39
C GLU A 122 4.40 -1.55 7.91
N PRO A 123 3.47 -2.43 7.54
CA PRO A 123 3.56 -3.84 7.86
C PRO A 123 4.77 -4.48 7.18
N ALA A 124 5.50 -5.36 7.87
CA ALA A 124 6.54 -6.17 7.24
C ALA A 124 5.95 -7.23 6.29
N THR A 125 4.65 -7.49 6.32
CA THR A 125 3.94 -8.39 5.40
C THR A 125 2.56 -7.87 5.09
N LEU A 126 2.21 -7.91 3.80
CA LEU A 126 0.88 -7.61 3.30
C LEU A 126 0.31 -8.83 2.57
N HIS A 127 -1.01 -8.89 2.50
CA HIS A 127 -1.76 -9.98 1.88
C HIS A 127 -2.41 -9.50 0.59
N ALA A 128 -2.42 -10.37 -0.41
CA ALA A 128 -3.10 -10.13 -1.67
C ALA A 128 -4.61 -10.01 -1.44
N ALA A 129 -5.19 -8.92 -1.94
CA ALA A 129 -6.59 -8.55 -1.77
C ALA A 129 -7.33 -8.43 -3.12
N GLY A 130 -6.75 -9.01 -4.18
CA GLY A 130 -7.23 -8.92 -5.56
C GLY A 130 -6.45 -7.90 -6.37
N HIS A 131 -7.16 -7.17 -7.23
CA HIS A 131 -6.59 -6.09 -8.03
C HIS A 131 -7.43 -4.82 -7.85
N ASP A 132 -6.77 -3.68 -7.98
CA ASP A 132 -7.47 -2.41 -8.11
C ASP A 132 -8.08 -2.24 -9.52
N ARG A 133 -8.83 -1.15 -9.71
CA ARG A 133 -9.48 -0.81 -10.98
C ARG A 133 -8.51 -0.65 -12.15
N TYR A 134 -7.23 -0.39 -11.87
CA TYR A 134 -6.15 -0.28 -12.87
C TYR A 134 -5.44 -1.62 -13.10
N ARG A 135 -5.98 -2.72 -12.56
CA ARG A 135 -5.43 -4.08 -12.67
C ARG A 135 -4.05 -4.22 -12.05
N ARG A 136 -3.71 -3.39 -11.05
CA ARG A 136 -2.51 -3.54 -10.23
C ARG A 136 -2.84 -4.43 -9.03
N PRO A 137 -1.89 -5.24 -8.53
CA PRO A 137 -2.11 -6.04 -7.34
C PRO A 137 -2.49 -5.16 -6.15
N LEU A 138 -3.56 -5.54 -5.44
CA LEU A 138 -4.02 -4.85 -4.24
C LEU A 138 -3.42 -5.54 -3.01
N TRP A 139 -2.79 -4.75 -2.15
CA TRP A 139 -2.14 -5.21 -0.93
C TRP A 139 -2.80 -4.56 0.29
N LEU A 140 -3.14 -5.37 1.29
CA LEU A 140 -3.73 -4.93 2.55
C LEU A 140 -3.12 -5.73 3.71
N SER A 141 -3.35 -5.31 4.96
CA SER A 141 -3.06 -6.12 6.13
C SER A 141 -3.87 -7.43 6.09
N ALA A 142 -3.49 -8.41 6.90
CA ALA A 142 -4.18 -9.70 6.94
C ALA A 142 -5.68 -9.56 7.28
N GLY A 143 -6.00 -8.69 8.24
CA GLY A 143 -7.36 -8.43 8.70
C GLY A 143 -8.16 -7.70 7.63
N ALA A 144 -7.65 -6.57 7.16
CA ALA A 144 -8.28 -5.78 6.10
C ALA A 144 -8.49 -6.58 4.82
N ALA A 145 -7.54 -7.43 4.40
CA ALA A 145 -7.69 -8.28 3.22
C ALA A 145 -8.80 -9.33 3.36
N ARG A 146 -9.03 -9.88 4.56
CA ARG A 146 -10.16 -10.79 4.83
C ARG A 146 -11.48 -10.03 4.83
N ALA A 147 -11.54 -8.94 5.58
CA ALA A 147 -12.72 -8.09 5.69
C ALA A 147 -13.16 -7.54 4.33
N TRP A 148 -12.22 -7.06 3.51
CA TRP A 148 -12.48 -6.55 2.17
C TRP A 148 -13.13 -7.61 1.26
N ARG A 149 -12.61 -8.84 1.27
CA ARG A 149 -13.19 -9.93 0.47
C ARG A 149 -14.62 -10.26 0.90
N GLN A 150 -14.89 -10.27 2.19
CA GLN A 150 -16.24 -10.49 2.73
C GLN A 150 -17.18 -9.33 2.37
N MET A 151 -16.72 -8.08 2.55
CA MET A 151 -17.49 -6.88 2.23
C MET A 151 -17.86 -6.82 0.75
N ARG A 152 -16.89 -7.03 -0.16
CA ARG A 152 -17.17 -7.10 -1.60
C ARG A 152 -18.15 -8.21 -1.96
N SER A 153 -17.99 -9.38 -1.36
CA SER A 153 -18.88 -10.51 -1.61
C SER A 153 -20.30 -10.17 -1.18
N ALA A 154 -20.49 -9.58 0.01
CA ALA A 154 -21.81 -9.17 0.48
C ALA A 154 -22.44 -8.09 -0.42
N ALA A 155 -21.67 -7.07 -0.81
CA ALA A 155 -22.14 -6.04 -1.74
C ALA A 155 -22.60 -6.66 -3.07
N ALA A 156 -21.84 -7.61 -3.61
CA ALA A 156 -22.20 -8.30 -4.85
C ALA A 156 -23.50 -9.12 -4.73
N HIS A 157 -23.79 -9.73 -3.57
CA HIS A 157 -25.09 -10.41 -3.34
C HIS A 157 -26.26 -9.41 -3.37
N ASP A 158 -26.02 -8.17 -2.98
CA ASP A 158 -26.99 -7.07 -3.04
C ASP A 158 -26.98 -6.34 -4.40
N ASN A 159 -26.32 -6.90 -5.42
CA ASN A 159 -26.15 -6.30 -6.76
C ASN A 159 -25.40 -4.96 -6.75
N VAL A 160 -24.55 -4.71 -5.75
CA VAL A 160 -23.69 -3.54 -5.64
C VAL A 160 -22.24 -3.93 -5.95
N LEU A 161 -21.62 -3.23 -6.91
CA LEU A 161 -20.24 -3.47 -7.29
C LEU A 161 -19.30 -2.50 -6.59
N LEU A 162 -18.36 -3.04 -5.82
CA LEU A 162 -17.28 -2.27 -5.20
C LEU A 162 -15.95 -2.53 -5.92
N GLU A 163 -15.29 -1.44 -6.33
CA GLU A 163 -13.96 -1.43 -6.91
C GLU A 163 -12.94 -0.85 -5.92
N ALA A 164 -11.79 -1.50 -5.78
CA ALA A 164 -10.66 -0.87 -5.10
C ALA A 164 -9.97 0.12 -6.04
N ILE A 165 -9.68 1.32 -5.56
CA ILE A 165 -8.88 2.34 -6.26
C ILE A 165 -7.41 2.25 -5.82
N SER A 166 -7.19 2.19 -4.50
CA SER A 166 -5.86 2.14 -3.89
C SER A 166 -5.91 1.44 -2.52
N GLY A 167 -4.84 0.73 -2.14
CA GLY A 167 -4.71 0.02 -0.86
C GLY A 167 -3.44 0.45 -0.15
N TYR A 168 -2.61 -0.50 0.28
CA TYR A 168 -1.31 -0.17 0.87
C TYR A 168 -0.46 0.77 -0.01
N ARG A 169 0.16 1.75 0.65
CA ARG A 169 1.07 2.72 0.05
C ARG A 169 2.29 2.86 0.95
N SER A 170 3.51 2.66 0.43
CA SER A 170 4.73 2.84 1.21
C SER A 170 5.00 4.32 1.54
N HIS A 171 5.80 4.57 2.58
CA HIS A 171 6.36 5.88 2.92
C HIS A 171 7.15 6.45 1.72
N ASP A 172 7.94 5.62 1.05
CA ASP A 172 8.69 5.98 -0.16
C ASP A 172 7.77 6.42 -1.31
N TYR A 173 6.63 5.73 -1.50
CA TYR A 173 5.67 6.13 -2.52
C TYR A 173 5.05 7.49 -2.20
N GLN A 174 4.69 7.72 -0.94
CA GLN A 174 4.13 9.00 -0.48
C GLN A 174 5.15 10.13 -0.63
N LEU A 175 6.43 9.89 -0.30
CA LEU A 175 7.51 10.85 -0.54
C LEU A 175 7.65 11.17 -2.04
N GLY A 176 7.54 10.17 -2.92
CA GLY A 176 7.53 10.40 -4.36
C GLY A 176 6.36 11.28 -4.83
N ILE A 177 5.21 11.28 -4.16
CA ILE A 177 4.12 12.24 -4.44
C ILE A 177 4.59 13.66 -4.11
N PHE A 178 5.23 13.86 -2.96
CA PHE A 178 5.76 15.15 -2.53
C PHE A 178 6.81 15.66 -3.51
N GLU A 179 7.80 14.84 -3.88
CA GLU A 179 8.84 15.18 -4.86
C GLU A 179 8.25 15.66 -6.19
N ARG A 180 7.24 14.95 -6.72
CA ARG A 180 6.55 15.36 -7.95
C ARG A 180 5.80 16.68 -7.81
N LYS A 181 5.23 16.96 -6.64
CA LYS A 181 4.52 18.23 -6.38
C LYS A 181 5.49 19.39 -6.19
N PHE A 182 6.62 19.19 -5.51
CA PHE A 182 7.69 20.17 -5.45
C PHE A 182 8.24 20.49 -6.84
N ALA A 183 8.46 19.47 -7.68
CA ALA A 183 8.89 19.66 -9.07
C ALA A 183 7.86 20.45 -9.93
N ARG A 184 6.60 20.49 -9.50
CA ARG A 184 5.53 21.32 -10.10
C ARG A 184 5.41 22.71 -9.46
N GLY A 185 6.29 23.07 -8.54
CA GLY A 185 6.33 24.39 -7.88
C GLY A 185 5.39 24.55 -6.68
N LEU A 186 4.78 23.47 -6.18
CA LEU A 186 3.95 23.56 -4.97
C LEU A 186 4.82 23.68 -3.72
N SER A 187 4.41 24.52 -2.79
CA SER A 187 5.04 24.61 -1.46
C SER A 187 4.63 23.44 -0.57
N LEU A 188 5.40 23.18 0.49
CA LEU A 188 5.09 22.13 1.46
C LEU A 188 3.68 22.31 2.05
N THR A 189 3.30 23.54 2.42
CA THR A 189 1.97 23.86 2.94
C THR A 189 0.85 23.52 1.95
N GLN A 190 1.04 23.82 0.66
CA GLN A 190 0.07 23.48 -0.38
C GLN A 190 -0.05 21.96 -0.58
N ILE A 191 1.05 21.23 -0.42
CA ILE A 191 1.02 19.76 -0.50
C ILE A 191 0.28 19.18 0.70
N LEU A 192 0.59 19.65 1.91
CA LEU A 192 0.01 19.16 3.17
C LEU A 192 -1.47 19.48 3.31
N ALA A 193 -1.99 20.48 2.60
CA ALA A 193 -3.42 20.79 2.57
C ALA A 193 -4.28 19.69 1.89
N VAL A 194 -3.68 18.85 1.05
CA VAL A 194 -4.41 17.82 0.27
C VAL A 194 -3.76 16.42 0.38
N ASN A 195 -2.67 16.29 1.12
CA ASN A 195 -2.01 15.01 1.36
C ASN A 195 -1.43 14.98 2.77
N ALA A 196 -1.72 13.91 3.51
CA ALA A 196 -0.99 13.60 4.72
C ALA A 196 0.53 13.49 4.44
N ALA A 197 1.34 13.96 5.39
CA ALA A 197 2.78 13.78 5.38
C ALA A 197 3.14 12.28 5.28
N PRO A 198 4.30 11.91 4.70
CA PRO A 198 4.81 10.54 4.77
C PRO A 198 4.77 10.03 6.22
N GLY A 199 4.23 8.84 6.43
CA GLY A 199 4.03 8.28 7.77
C GLY A 199 2.68 8.59 8.40
N PHE A 200 1.95 9.61 7.95
CA PHE A 200 0.65 10.00 8.51
C PHE A 200 -0.54 9.63 7.63
N SER A 201 -0.30 8.99 6.48
CA SER A 201 -1.37 8.39 5.69
C SER A 201 -1.75 7.02 6.26
N GLU A 202 -3.05 6.80 6.47
CA GLU A 202 -3.56 5.50 6.92
C GLU A 202 -3.24 4.36 5.94
N HIS A 203 -3.03 4.64 4.65
CA HIS A 203 -2.60 3.63 3.67
C HIS A 203 -1.26 2.97 4.01
N HIS A 204 -0.41 3.61 4.83
CA HIS A 204 0.85 3.01 5.27
C HIS A 204 0.61 1.76 6.11
N SER A 205 -0.46 1.72 6.91
CA SER A 205 -0.82 0.59 7.76
C SER A 205 -1.24 -0.67 6.97
N GLY A 206 -1.62 -0.49 5.70
CA GLY A 206 -2.29 -1.53 4.93
C GLY A 206 -3.74 -1.80 5.35
N ASP A 207 -4.30 -1.03 6.29
CA ASP A 207 -5.69 -1.15 6.74
C ASP A 207 -6.65 -0.20 5.99
N ALA A 208 -6.12 0.82 5.32
CA ALA A 208 -6.92 1.75 4.52
C ALA A 208 -7.06 1.32 3.06
N LEU A 209 -8.24 1.61 2.50
CA LEU A 209 -8.65 1.28 1.16
C LEU A 209 -9.47 2.44 0.58
N ASP A 210 -9.09 2.89 -0.61
CA ASP A 210 -9.92 3.76 -1.43
C ASP A 210 -10.90 2.90 -2.24
N ILE A 211 -12.20 3.15 -2.10
CA ILE A 211 -13.27 2.39 -2.72
C ILE A 211 -14.03 3.28 -3.71
N GLY A 212 -14.33 2.73 -4.86
CA GLY A 212 -15.21 3.32 -5.87
C GLY A 212 -16.21 2.30 -6.42
N THR A 213 -16.82 2.65 -7.55
CA THR A 213 -17.77 1.81 -8.29
C THR A 213 -17.53 1.96 -9.79
N PRO A 214 -17.87 0.96 -10.63
CA PRO A 214 -17.75 1.10 -12.08
C PRO A 214 -18.53 2.32 -12.60
N GLY A 215 -17.98 2.99 -13.61
CA GLY A 215 -18.58 4.19 -14.22
C GLY A 215 -18.25 5.51 -13.52
N GLU A 216 -17.72 5.48 -12.30
CA GLU A 216 -17.39 6.70 -11.56
C GLU A 216 -15.91 7.09 -11.63
N PRO A 217 -15.61 8.40 -11.60
CA PRO A 217 -14.25 8.89 -11.39
C PRO A 217 -13.63 8.35 -10.09
N PRO A 218 -12.31 8.07 -10.07
CA PRO A 218 -11.62 7.58 -8.88
C PRO A 218 -11.36 8.70 -7.89
N ALA A 219 -11.70 8.47 -6.62
CA ALA A 219 -11.36 9.36 -5.51
C ALA A 219 -11.88 10.80 -5.72
N GLU A 220 -13.15 10.90 -6.11
CA GLU A 220 -13.87 12.17 -6.25
C GLU A 220 -15.11 12.18 -5.37
N GLU A 221 -15.55 13.39 -4.98
CA GLU A 221 -16.71 13.57 -4.11
C GLU A 221 -18.01 13.01 -4.73
N SER A 222 -18.11 12.94 -6.07
CA SER A 222 -19.28 12.38 -6.77
C SER A 222 -19.61 10.95 -6.35
N PHE A 223 -18.63 10.20 -5.83
CA PHE A 223 -18.85 8.84 -5.33
C PHE A 223 -19.94 8.79 -4.25
N GLU A 224 -20.13 9.86 -3.47
CA GLU A 224 -21.14 9.93 -2.42
C GLU A 224 -22.58 9.79 -2.93
N ALA A 225 -22.83 10.16 -4.19
CA ALA A 225 -24.15 10.09 -4.81
C ALA A 225 -24.51 8.69 -5.34
N THR A 226 -23.62 7.71 -5.18
CA THR A 226 -23.76 6.38 -5.77
C THR A 226 -24.49 5.40 -4.85
N ALA A 227 -25.11 4.37 -5.45
CA ALA A 227 -25.67 3.25 -4.70
C ALA A 227 -24.59 2.49 -3.90
N ALA A 228 -23.34 2.46 -4.40
CA ALA A 228 -22.21 1.84 -3.74
C ALA A 228 -21.84 2.55 -2.43
N PHE A 229 -21.73 3.88 -2.44
CA PHE A 229 -21.50 4.66 -1.22
C PHE A 229 -22.65 4.49 -0.22
N ALA A 230 -23.90 4.58 -0.68
CA ALA A 230 -25.06 4.36 0.17
C ALA A 230 -25.06 2.95 0.82
N TRP A 231 -24.59 1.93 0.10
CA TRP A 231 -24.41 0.58 0.64
C TRP A 231 -23.29 0.53 1.69
N LEU A 232 -22.11 1.11 1.40
CA LEU A 232 -21.00 1.16 2.34
C LEU A 232 -21.40 1.83 3.66
N HIS A 233 -22.07 2.98 3.59
CA HIS A 233 -22.52 3.70 4.79
C HIS A 233 -23.44 2.86 5.70
N ARG A 234 -24.23 1.93 5.13
CA ARG A 234 -25.13 1.05 5.92
C ARG A 234 -24.46 -0.25 6.39
N HIS A 235 -23.46 -0.75 5.66
CA HIS A 235 -22.99 -2.13 5.81
C HIS A 235 -21.52 -2.28 6.16
N ALA A 236 -20.65 -1.32 5.80
CA ALA A 236 -19.20 -1.42 5.94
C ALA A 236 -18.74 -1.69 7.38
N GLY A 237 -19.41 -1.06 8.36
CA GLY A 237 -19.09 -1.24 9.78
C GLY A 237 -19.21 -2.69 10.26
N ARG A 238 -20.08 -3.52 9.64
CA ARG A 238 -20.20 -4.96 9.96
C ARG A 238 -18.95 -5.76 9.60
N PHE A 239 -18.13 -5.22 8.70
CA PHE A 239 -16.85 -5.81 8.29
C PHE A 239 -15.66 -5.11 8.97
N GLY A 240 -15.91 -4.16 9.87
CA GLY A 240 -14.88 -3.36 10.55
C GLY A 240 -14.35 -2.19 9.73
N PHE A 241 -15.01 -1.78 8.64
CA PHE A 241 -14.64 -0.60 7.87
C PHE A 241 -15.44 0.63 8.30
N GLY A 242 -14.73 1.73 8.56
CA GLY A 242 -15.31 3.06 8.79
C GLY A 242 -14.70 4.10 7.84
N MET A 243 -15.45 5.15 7.54
CA MET A 243 -14.95 6.28 6.74
C MET A 243 -14.14 7.22 7.63
N SER A 244 -12.87 7.44 7.30
CA SER A 244 -11.95 8.19 8.18
C SER A 244 -12.12 9.71 8.07
N TYR A 245 -12.51 10.20 6.88
CA TYR A 245 -12.57 11.63 6.59
C TYR A 245 -13.97 12.07 6.15
N PRO A 246 -14.98 12.05 7.05
CA PRO A 246 -16.24 12.75 6.82
C PRO A 246 -16.05 14.27 6.70
N ARG A 247 -17.09 14.96 6.27
CA ARG A 247 -17.16 16.43 6.41
C ARG A 247 -16.92 16.81 7.87
N ASP A 248 -16.18 17.89 8.07
CA ASP A 248 -15.83 18.43 9.39
C ASP A 248 -15.04 17.46 10.31
N ASN A 249 -14.29 16.51 9.73
CA ASN A 249 -13.42 15.63 10.50
C ASN A 249 -12.34 16.43 11.27
N PRO A 250 -11.91 15.96 12.46
CA PRO A 250 -10.99 16.70 13.32
C PRO A 250 -9.56 16.77 12.78
N TYR A 251 -9.25 16.02 11.71
CA TYR A 251 -7.90 15.92 11.16
C TYR A 251 -7.52 17.06 10.22
N GLY A 252 -8.50 17.88 9.81
CA GLY A 252 -8.31 18.92 8.80
C GLY A 252 -8.03 18.37 7.39
N ILE A 253 -8.29 17.08 7.17
CA ILE A 253 -8.26 16.47 5.83
C ILE A 253 -9.56 16.80 5.11
N VAL A 254 -9.48 17.05 3.81
CA VAL A 254 -10.67 17.29 2.98
C VAL A 254 -11.64 16.10 3.05
N TYR A 255 -12.90 16.30 2.69
CA TYR A 255 -13.88 15.22 2.67
C TYR A 255 -13.49 14.15 1.63
N GLU A 256 -13.40 12.89 2.06
CA GLU A 256 -12.99 11.78 1.19
C GLU A 256 -14.01 10.62 1.29
N PRO A 257 -15.16 10.67 0.58
CA PRO A 257 -16.19 9.61 0.62
C PRO A 257 -15.68 8.23 0.16
N TRP A 258 -14.56 8.22 -0.57
CA TRP A 258 -13.92 7.01 -1.06
C TRP A 258 -12.97 6.37 -0.04
N HIS A 259 -12.55 7.05 1.04
CA HIS A 259 -11.49 6.55 1.94
C HIS A 259 -12.07 5.81 3.15
N TRP A 260 -11.83 4.50 3.20
CA TRP A 260 -12.34 3.61 4.25
C TRP A 260 -11.20 2.87 4.93
N ARG A 261 -11.18 2.87 6.26
CA ARG A 261 -10.18 2.16 7.04
C ARG A 261 -10.80 1.01 7.82
N TRP A 262 -10.10 -0.12 7.78
CA TRP A 262 -10.38 -1.26 8.63
C TRP A 262 -9.81 -1.07 10.03
N SER A 263 -10.58 -1.40 11.05
CA SER A 263 -10.11 -1.63 12.41
C SER A 263 -10.60 -2.98 12.90
N ALA A 264 -9.79 -3.63 13.74
CA ALA A 264 -10.27 -4.79 14.47
C ALA A 264 -11.39 -4.34 15.43
N LEU A 265 -12.54 -5.01 15.34
CA LEU A 265 -13.64 -4.88 16.29
C LEU A 265 -13.28 -5.47 17.65
#